data_AF-A0A920TH58-F1
#
_entry.id   AF-A0A920TH58-F1
#
_cell.length_a   1.000
_cell.length_b   1.000
_cell.length_c   1.000
_cell.angle_alpha   90.00
_cell.angle_beta   90.00
_cell.angle_gamma   90.00
#
_symmetry.space_group_name_H-M   'P 1'
#
loop_
_entity.id
_entity.type
_entity.pdbx_description
1 polymer ?
#
loop_
_entity_poly.entity_id
_entity_poly.type
_entity_poly.pdbx_seq_one_letter_code
_entity_poly.pdbx_strand_id
1 'polypeptide(L)'
;MTAFGKCRIKGPGAEEFLDKLVANKLPKKIGRINFVSFKTKGGVHSEFTIMREAEDSFYLVSAGAYQRLDHDWIHKWMPKDGTVQYENLTNSMGVLVVSGPKADN
;
A
#
# COMPACT_ATOMS: atom_id res chain seq x y z
N MET A 1 2.26 -16.39 1.79
CA MET A 1 2.28 -14.90 1.79
C MET A 1 1.30 -14.27 2.79
N THR A 2 0.50 -15.05 3.54
CA THR A 2 -0.41 -14.53 4.58
C THR A 2 0.25 -13.60 5.59
N ALA A 3 1.53 -13.80 5.92
CA ALA A 3 2.25 -12.98 6.89
C ALA A 3 2.56 -11.53 6.42
N PHE A 4 2.24 -11.13 5.19
CA PHE A 4 2.49 -9.76 4.74
C PHE A 4 1.78 -8.70 5.54
N GLY A 5 2.43 -7.53 5.63
CA GLY A 5 1.81 -6.30 6.11
C GLY A 5 0.80 -5.84 5.06
N LYS A 6 -0.44 -5.59 5.50
CA LYS A 6 -1.54 -5.16 4.63
C LYS A 6 -2.25 -4.00 5.28
N CYS A 7 -2.45 -2.93 4.51
CA CYS A 7 -3.30 -1.83 4.93
C CYS A 7 -4.07 -1.26 3.75
N ARG A 8 -5.08 -0.47 4.07
CA ARG A 8 -5.82 0.33 3.11
C ARG A 8 -5.73 1.80 3.49
N ILE A 9 -5.49 2.62 2.48
CA ILE A 9 -5.52 4.08 2.57
C ILE A 9 -6.66 4.56 1.69
N LYS A 10 -7.62 5.28 2.28
CA LYS A 10 -8.82 5.72 1.58
C LYS A 10 -9.25 7.14 1.94
N GLY A 11 -10.13 7.72 1.13
CA GLY A 11 -10.66 9.06 1.29
C GLY A 11 -10.13 10.05 0.26
N PRO A 12 -10.75 11.24 0.13
CA PRO A 12 -10.48 12.17 -0.97
C PRO A 12 -9.04 12.70 -1.00
N GLY A 13 -8.31 12.64 0.12
CA GLY A 13 -6.89 13.02 0.19
C GLY A 13 -5.91 11.88 -0.09
N ALA A 14 -6.38 10.65 -0.31
CA ALA A 14 -5.54 9.45 -0.32
C ALA A 14 -4.52 9.44 -1.45
N GLU A 15 -4.92 9.81 -2.67
CA GLU A 15 -4.00 9.83 -3.82
C GLU A 15 -2.91 10.87 -3.61
N GLU A 16 -3.26 12.10 -3.23
CA GLU A 16 -2.28 13.17 -3.01
C GLU A 16 -1.32 12.83 -1.87
N PHE A 17 -1.82 12.26 -0.78
CA PHE A 17 -1.01 11.82 0.34
C PHE A 17 -0.01 10.73 -0.08
N LEU A 18 -0.48 9.69 -0.79
CA LEU A 18 0.37 8.60 -1.23
C LEU A 18 1.40 9.08 -2.25
N ASP A 19 1.03 9.94 -3.20
CA ASP A 19 1.94 10.48 -4.23
C ASP A 19 3.09 11.28 -3.61
N LYS A 20 2.84 11.98 -2.49
CA LYS A 20 3.88 12.63 -1.68
C LYS A 20 4.79 11.64 -0.97
N LEU A 21 4.31 10.46 -0.60
CA LEU A 21 5.06 9.46 0.19
C LEU A 21 5.90 8.52 -0.68
N VAL A 22 5.45 8.23 -1.91
CA VAL A 22 6.12 7.30 -2.83
C VAL A 22 7.12 8.00 -3.76
N ALA A 23 8.05 7.22 -4.31
CA ALA A 23 8.98 7.65 -5.35
C ALA A 23 8.43 7.43 -6.78
N ASN A 24 7.57 6.42 -6.98
CA ASN A 24 7.04 6.01 -8.28
C ASN A 24 5.59 6.45 -8.45
N LYS A 25 5.11 6.54 -9.70
CA LYS A 25 3.69 6.87 -9.96
C LYS A 25 2.75 5.79 -9.39
N LEU A 26 1.70 6.26 -8.70
CA LEU A 26 0.59 5.41 -8.28
C LEU A 26 -0.18 4.81 -9.47
N PRO A 27 -0.84 3.65 -9.29
CA PRO A 27 -1.73 3.09 -10.31
C PRO A 27 -2.87 4.09 -10.60
N LYS A 28 -3.03 4.42 -11.90
CA LYS A 28 -4.02 5.43 -12.34
C LYS A 28 -5.40 4.87 -12.64
N LYS A 29 -5.51 3.58 -12.99
CA LYS A 29 -6.79 2.92 -13.24
C LYS A 29 -7.15 2.02 -12.07
N ILE A 30 -8.43 1.98 -11.71
CA ILE A 30 -8.97 1.01 -10.76
C ILE A 30 -8.67 -0.41 -11.28
N GLY A 31 -8.29 -1.31 -10.37
CA GLY A 31 -7.87 -2.67 -10.70
C GLY A 31 -6.41 -2.82 -11.10
N ARG A 32 -5.65 -1.73 -11.26
CA ARG A 32 -4.22 -1.79 -11.58
C ARG A 32 -3.36 -1.81 -10.33
N ILE A 33 -2.23 -2.49 -10.47
CA ILE A 33 -1.23 -2.70 -9.43
C ILE A 33 0.10 -2.15 -9.93
N ASN A 34 0.79 -1.39 -9.08
CA ASN A 34 2.16 -0.95 -9.31
C ASN A 34 3.05 -1.34 -8.13
N PHE A 35 4.31 -1.64 -8.42
CA PHE A 35 5.36 -1.73 -7.41
C PHE A 35 5.97 -0.34 -7.19
N VAL A 36 6.05 0.11 -5.95
CA VAL A 36 6.50 1.46 -5.58
C VAL A 36 7.35 1.43 -4.34
N SER A 37 8.24 2.41 -4.20
CA SER A 37 9.04 2.59 -2.98
C SER A 37 8.59 3.82 -2.20
N PHE A 38 8.52 3.72 -0.87
CA PHE A 38 8.43 4.88 0.00
C PHE A 38 9.78 5.59 0.05
N LYS A 39 9.76 6.90 -0.21
CA LYS A 39 11.00 7.69 -0.28
C LYS A 39 11.39 8.27 1.08
N THR A 40 12.68 8.30 1.34
CA THR A 40 13.29 9.12 2.40
C THR A 40 14.10 10.26 1.78
N LYS A 41 14.88 10.99 2.59
CA LYS A 41 15.85 11.97 2.08
C LYS A 41 17.00 11.24 1.39
N GLY A 42 16.82 10.92 0.10
CA GLY A 42 17.85 10.31 -0.74
C GLY A 42 17.95 8.78 -0.67
N GLY A 43 16.94 8.09 -0.11
CA GLY A 43 16.94 6.64 -0.01
C GLY A 43 15.55 6.01 -0.08
N VAL A 44 15.51 4.69 0.06
CA VAL A 44 14.29 3.88 0.11
C VAL A 44 14.00 3.52 1.56
N HIS A 45 12.80 3.83 2.04
CA HIS A 45 12.34 3.41 3.35
C HIS A 45 11.87 1.95 3.32
N SER A 46 10.98 1.65 2.37
CA SER A 46 10.35 0.34 2.18
C SER A 46 9.69 0.28 0.81
N GLU A 47 9.33 -0.93 0.40
CA GLU A 47 8.75 -1.21 -0.90
C GLU A 47 7.36 -1.82 -0.74
N PHE A 48 6.46 -1.40 -1.61
CA PHE A 48 5.05 -1.76 -1.58
C PHE A 48 4.57 -2.20 -2.95
N THR A 49 3.70 -3.19 -2.94
CA THR A 49 2.76 -3.41 -4.03
C THR A 49 1.48 -2.65 -3.71
N ILE A 50 1.11 -1.69 -4.55
CA ILE A 50 -0.09 -0.86 -4.37
C ILE A 50 -1.08 -1.14 -5.47
N MET A 51 -2.31 -1.48 -5.09
CA MET A 51 -3.47 -1.61 -5.95
C MET A 51 -4.42 -0.43 -5.74
N ARG A 52 -4.95 0.16 -6.83
CA ARG A 52 -6.11 1.04 -6.73
C ARG A 52 -7.38 0.19 -6.75
N GLU A 53 -8.09 0.11 -5.63
CA GLU A 53 -9.31 -0.69 -5.47
C GLU A 53 -10.58 0.09 -5.84
N ALA A 54 -10.58 1.40 -5.61
CA ALA A 54 -11.65 2.33 -5.98
C ALA A 54 -11.06 3.71 -6.30
N GLU A 55 -11.90 4.70 -6.65
CA GLU A 55 -11.47 6.06 -6.98
C GLU A 55 -10.51 6.63 -5.91
N ASP A 56 -10.93 6.59 -4.66
CA ASP A 56 -10.20 7.08 -3.49
C ASP A 56 -9.82 5.97 -2.51
N SER A 57 -9.45 4.78 -3.00
CA SER A 57 -9.06 3.65 -2.14
C SER A 57 -7.90 2.86 -2.72
N PHE A 58 -6.86 2.68 -1.90
CA PHE A 58 -5.64 1.98 -2.25
C PHE A 58 -5.35 0.87 -1.25
N TYR A 59 -5.10 -0.33 -1.76
CA TYR A 59 -4.62 -1.47 -0.98
C TYR A 59 -3.12 -1.60 -1.12
N LEU A 60 -2.44 -1.63 0.02
CA LEU A 60 -1.00 -1.62 0.13
C LEU A 60 -0.55 -2.93 0.77
N VAL A 61 0.47 -3.56 0.17
CA VAL A 61 1.10 -4.77 0.68
C VAL A 61 2.62 -4.59 0.75
N SER A 62 3.20 -4.88 1.92
CA SER A 62 4.65 -4.89 2.14
C SER A 62 5.12 -6.15 2.87
N ALA A 63 6.42 -6.25 3.10
CA ALA A 63 7.01 -7.33 3.85
C ALA A 63 6.49 -7.37 5.30
N GLY A 64 6.00 -8.54 5.72
CA GLY A 64 5.41 -8.74 7.04
C GLY A 64 6.31 -8.35 8.22
N ALA A 65 7.62 -8.61 8.09
CA ALA A 65 8.61 -8.28 9.10
C ALA A 65 8.70 -6.76 9.39
N TYR A 66 8.35 -5.93 8.40
CA TYR A 66 8.42 -4.47 8.50
C TYR A 66 7.06 -3.82 8.73
N GLN A 67 5.97 -4.59 8.91
CA GLN A 67 4.60 -4.08 9.05
C GLN A 67 4.50 -2.90 10.04
N ARG A 68 5.06 -3.03 11.25
CA ARG A 68 4.97 -1.96 12.26
C ARG A 68 5.69 -0.70 11.79
N LEU A 69 6.92 -0.85 11.28
CA LEU A 69 7.73 0.25 10.79
C LEU A 69 7.02 1.01 9.65
N ASP A 70 6.50 0.25 8.69
CA ASP A 70 5.77 0.74 7.54
C ASP A 70 4.51 1.49 7.91
N HIS A 71 3.68 0.90 8.78
CA HIS A 71 2.40 1.47 9.17
C HIS A 71 2.58 2.70 10.06
N ASP A 72 3.58 2.69 10.96
CA ASP A 72 3.95 3.86 11.75
C ASP A 72 4.47 4.99 10.86
N TRP A 73 5.21 4.67 9.79
CA TRP A 73 5.68 5.66 8.81
C TRP A 73 4.51 6.32 8.08
N ILE A 74 3.51 5.54 7.66
CA ILE A 74 2.27 6.06 7.07
C ILE A 74 1.60 7.02 8.06
N HIS A 75 1.34 6.57 9.29
CA HIS A 75 0.66 7.37 10.31
C HIS A 75 1.39 8.68 10.62
N LYS A 76 2.72 8.67 10.66
CA LYS A 76 3.54 9.86 10.92
C LYS A 76 3.28 10.98 9.91
N TRP A 77 3.02 10.65 8.65
CA TRP A 77 2.86 11.61 7.57
C TRP A 77 1.39 11.86 7.18
N MET A 78 0.45 11.12 7.76
CA MET A 78 -0.97 11.31 7.48
C MET A 78 -1.42 12.74 7.85
N PRO A 79 -2.26 13.37 7.01
CA PRO A 79 -2.87 14.64 7.35
C PRO A 79 -3.84 14.48 8.53
N LYS A 80 -4.04 15.56 9.29
CA LYS A 80 -4.92 15.59 10.47
C LYS A 80 -6.32 16.10 10.17
N ASP A 81 -6.61 16.46 8.92
CA ASP A 81 -7.85 17.07 8.46
C ASP A 81 -8.98 16.06 8.19
N GLY A 82 -8.72 14.76 8.37
CA GLY A 82 -9.70 13.69 8.15
C GLY A 82 -9.90 13.29 6.69
N THR A 83 -9.16 13.89 5.75
CA THR A 83 -9.26 13.56 4.31
C THR A 83 -8.69 12.19 3.97
N VAL A 84 -7.85 11.64 4.85
CA VAL A 84 -7.19 10.34 4.69
C VAL A 84 -7.54 9.44 5.88
N GLN A 85 -8.01 8.24 5.56
CA GLN A 85 -8.33 7.18 6.51
C GLN A 85 -7.40 6.00 6.28
N TYR A 86 -6.96 5.37 7.37
CA TYR A 86 -6.13 4.18 7.36
C TYR A 86 -6.89 3.01 7.99
N GLU A 87 -6.73 1.83 7.42
CA GLU A 87 -7.27 0.58 7.92
C GLU A 87 -6.18 -0.50 7.91
N ASN A 88 -5.93 -1.15 9.06
CA ASN A 88 -5.01 -2.29 9.13
C ASN A 88 -5.74 -3.58 8.74
N LEU A 89 -5.27 -4.22 7.67
CA LEU A 89 -5.88 -5.43 7.12
C LEU A 89 -5.03 -6.68 7.34
N THR A 90 -3.87 -6.55 7.98
CA THR A 90 -2.82 -7.58 8.02
C THR A 90 -3.36 -8.93 8.50
N ASN A 91 -4.14 -8.93 9.58
CA ASN A 91 -4.71 -10.14 10.19
C ASN A 91 -6.12 -10.47 9.69
N SER A 92 -6.72 -9.60 8.87
CA SER A 92 -8.08 -9.79 8.34
C SER A 92 -8.09 -10.51 6.99
N MET A 93 -6.92 -10.65 6.34
CA MET A 93 -6.80 -11.24 5.01
C MET A 93 -5.66 -12.27 4.92
N GLY A 94 -6.01 -13.50 4.52
CA GLY A 94 -5.06 -14.54 4.11
C GLY A 94 -4.61 -14.37 2.65
N VAL A 95 -3.44 -14.91 2.30
CA VAL A 95 -2.92 -14.87 0.93
C VAL A 95 -2.45 -16.26 0.50
N LEU A 96 -3.12 -16.81 -0.51
CA LEU A 96 -2.70 -17.98 -1.26
C LEU A 96 -1.99 -17.52 -2.53
N VAL A 97 -0.83 -18.11 -2.81
CA VAL A 97 -0.06 -17.83 -4.02
C VAL A 97 -0.18 -19.05 -4.92
N VAL A 98 -0.68 -18.82 -6.13
CA VAL A 98 -0.69 -19.82 -7.20
C VAL A 98 0.26 -19.31 -8.27
N SER A 99 1.32 -20.06 -8.55
CA SER A 99 2.36 -19.69 -9.50
C SER A 99 2.89 -20.93 -10.21
N GLY A 100 3.25 -20.78 -11.49
CA GLY A 100 3.78 -21.84 -12.33
C GLY A 100 3.15 -21.82 -13.74
N PRO A 101 3.65 -22.64 -14.68
CA PRO A 101 3.20 -22.62 -16.08
C PRO A 101 1.76 -23.07 -16.35
N LYS A 102 1.01 -23.43 -15.30
CA LYS A 102 -0.39 -23.90 -15.34
C LYS A 102 -1.24 -23.18 -14.29
N ALA A 103 -0.83 -21.98 -13.89
CA ALA A 103 -1.52 -21.20 -12.85
C ALA A 103 -2.68 -20.37 -13.43
N ASP A 104 -2.63 -20.18 -14.73
CA ASP A 104 -3.68 -19.79 -15.66
C ASP A 104 -4.58 -21.03 -15.89
N ASN A 105 -5.85 -20.91 -15.49
CA ASN A 105 -6.88 -21.97 -15.57
C ASN A 105 -6.83 -22.81 -16.84
#